data_AF-A0AA92K5G2-F1
#
_entry.id   AF-A0AA92K5G2-F1
#
_cell.length_a   1.000
_cell.length_b   1.000
_cell.length_c   1.000
_cell.angle_alpha   90.00
_cell.angle_beta   90.00
_cell.angle_gamma   90.00
#
_symmetry.space_group_name_H-M   'P 1'
#
loop_
_entity.id
_entity.type
_entity.pdbx_description
1 polymer ?
#
loop_
_entity_poly.entity_id
_entity_poly.type
_entity_poly.pdbx_seq_one_letter_code
_entity_poly.pdbx_strand_id
1 'polypeptide(L)'
;MKKPVLPTIAAYFLLLTAASAFLTLYRMRVAGYAWTTPLIPHSSLSVKGQWLWVAGAAAANVGIAIALMRGWSWAKPLLFASLAVNEGVGLFTSEIDVLSILLGLAFAAAPVIMVVLSRPAAPSPGTARIGRRAAARRAIGLGCYWAAAFVLFVVLTALFGANTPPRATGSEAGAGLFVIAALAIMLAGGAVIGTFAVAAREAALVLISLPSYLIVYCIWTYLSLKLVYPKHPWHFQWDATGMWLAMLGMGGFGLMAMAEWREAT
;
A
#
# COMPACT_ATOMS: atom_id res chain seq x y z
N MET A 1 15.87 9.27 16.96
CA MET A 1 16.51 8.28 16.08
C MET A 1 15.75 8.20 14.76
N LYS A 2 16.46 8.30 13.63
CA LYS A 2 15.88 8.21 12.28
C LYS A 2 15.55 6.74 11.98
N LYS A 3 14.28 6.41 11.70
CA LYS A 3 13.92 5.07 11.21
C LYS A 3 14.56 4.84 9.84
N PRO A 4 15.02 3.62 9.52
CA PRO A 4 15.54 3.31 8.20
C PRO A 4 14.43 3.46 7.16
N VAL A 5 14.69 4.22 6.11
CA VAL A 5 13.68 4.64 5.11
C VAL A 5 13.13 3.43 4.35
N LEU A 6 14.01 2.60 3.75
CA LEU A 6 13.60 1.46 2.92
C LEU A 6 12.76 0.40 3.65
N PRO A 7 13.11 -0.08 4.86
CA PRO A 7 12.27 -1.01 5.60
C PRO A 7 10.91 -0.42 6.00
N THR A 8 10.84 0.91 6.20
CA THR A 8 9.57 1.59 6.50
C THR A 8 8.69 1.64 5.26
N ILE A 9 9.25 1.96 4.10
CA ILE A 9 8.55 1.91 2.81
C ILE A 9 8.08 0.48 2.52
N ALA A 10 8.92 -0.53 2.73
CA ALA A 10 8.54 -1.93 2.57
C ALA A 10 7.35 -2.33 3.46
N ALA A 11 7.36 -1.89 4.73
CA ALA A 11 6.22 -2.10 5.62
C ALA A 11 4.95 -1.37 5.12
N TYR A 12 5.09 -0.18 4.53
CA TYR A 12 3.97 0.55 3.96
C TYR A 12 3.40 -0.14 2.73
N PHE A 13 4.27 -0.72 1.88
CA PHE A 13 3.86 -1.56 0.75
C PHE A 13 3.03 -2.75 1.22
N LEU A 14 3.45 -3.46 2.27
CA LEU A 14 2.68 -4.59 2.83
C LEU A 14 1.31 -4.15 3.36
N LEU A 15 1.23 -2.99 4.02
CA LEU A 15 -0.03 -2.44 4.50
C LEU A 15 -0.95 -2.03 3.35
N LEU A 16 -0.41 -1.48 2.27
CA LEU A 16 -1.17 -1.15 1.06
C LEU A 16 -1.64 -2.40 0.31
N THR A 17 -0.82 -3.47 0.28
CA THR A 17 -1.24 -4.79 -0.21
C THR A 17 -2.41 -5.32 0.61
N ALA A 18 -2.34 -5.27 1.93
CA ALA A 18 -3.44 -5.68 2.81
C ALA A 18 -4.68 -4.81 2.62
N ALA A 19 -4.52 -3.50 2.44
CA ALA A 19 -5.62 -2.57 2.16
C ALA A 19 -6.29 -2.87 0.81
N SER A 20 -5.51 -3.24 -0.21
CA SER A 20 -6.05 -3.62 -1.52
C SER A 20 -6.88 -4.91 -1.43
N ALA A 21 -6.40 -5.91 -0.70
CA ALA A 21 -7.15 -7.13 -0.44
C ALA A 21 -8.44 -6.83 0.34
N PHE A 22 -8.35 -6.02 1.40
CA PHE A 22 -9.52 -5.58 2.16
C PHE A 22 -10.56 -4.89 1.28
N LEU A 23 -10.13 -3.95 0.42
CA LEU A 23 -11.03 -3.23 -0.48
C LEU A 23 -11.73 -4.17 -1.47
N THR A 24 -10.98 -5.14 -2.04
CA THR A 24 -11.55 -6.17 -2.92
C THR A 24 -12.60 -7.00 -2.20
N LEU A 25 -12.28 -7.52 -1.01
CA LEU A 25 -13.20 -8.32 -0.19
C LEU A 25 -14.44 -7.53 0.20
N TYR A 26 -14.27 -6.25 0.57
CA TYR A 26 -15.36 -5.35 0.92
C TYR A 26 -16.29 -5.08 -0.28
N ARG A 27 -15.72 -4.72 -1.45
CA ARG A 27 -16.50 -4.45 -2.67
C ARG A 27 -17.30 -5.67 -3.11
N MET A 28 -16.67 -6.84 -3.12
CA MET A 28 -17.32 -8.11 -3.45
C MET A 28 -18.41 -8.48 -2.44
N ARG A 29 -18.20 -8.20 -1.15
CA ARG A 29 -19.24 -8.38 -0.12
C ARG A 29 -20.44 -7.47 -0.34
N VAL A 30 -20.21 -6.17 -0.59
CA VAL A 30 -21.29 -5.21 -0.86
C VAL A 30 -22.06 -5.59 -2.12
N ALA A 31 -21.38 -6.12 -3.13
CA ALA A 31 -22.00 -6.58 -4.38
C ALA A 31 -22.71 -7.96 -4.27
N GLY A 32 -22.67 -8.63 -3.10
CA GLY A 32 -23.31 -9.94 -2.91
C GLY A 32 -22.52 -11.13 -3.49
N TYR A 33 -21.28 -10.93 -3.92
CA TYR A 33 -20.41 -11.95 -4.51
C TYR A 33 -19.45 -12.61 -3.50
N ALA A 34 -19.54 -12.22 -2.22
CA ALA A 34 -18.69 -12.79 -1.19
C ALA A 34 -18.93 -14.29 -1.01
N TRP A 35 -17.83 -15.05 -0.98
CA TRP A 35 -17.81 -16.51 -0.80
C TRP A 35 -18.44 -17.33 -1.92
N THR A 36 -19.00 -16.70 -2.95
CA THR A 36 -19.69 -17.36 -4.07
C THR A 36 -18.92 -17.24 -5.37
N THR A 37 -18.11 -16.18 -5.51
CA THR A 37 -17.32 -15.93 -6.72
C THR A 37 -15.84 -16.25 -6.48
N PRO A 38 -15.16 -16.94 -7.42
CA PRO A 38 -13.72 -17.17 -7.34
C PRO A 38 -12.95 -15.84 -7.36
N LEU A 39 -11.90 -15.75 -6.53
CA LEU A 39 -11.01 -14.58 -6.45
C LEU A 39 -9.72 -14.77 -7.25
N ILE A 40 -9.28 -16.02 -7.38
CA ILE A 40 -8.07 -16.41 -8.09
C ILE A 40 -8.50 -17.07 -9.40
N PRO A 41 -8.22 -16.46 -10.56
CA PRO A 41 -8.54 -17.06 -11.86
C PRO A 41 -7.86 -18.43 -12.00
N HIS A 42 -8.57 -19.40 -12.58
CA HIS A 42 -8.02 -20.73 -12.89
C HIS A 42 -7.38 -21.47 -11.69
N SER A 43 -7.85 -21.20 -10.47
CA SER A 43 -7.37 -21.87 -9.26
C SER A 43 -8.20 -23.12 -8.94
N SER A 44 -7.53 -24.23 -8.64
CA SER A 44 -8.10 -25.48 -8.14
C SER A 44 -8.57 -25.41 -6.68
N LEU A 45 -8.18 -24.39 -5.92
CA LEU A 45 -8.73 -24.15 -4.57
C LEU A 45 -10.23 -23.90 -4.63
N SER A 46 -10.95 -24.50 -3.67
CA SER A 46 -12.37 -24.17 -3.44
C SER A 46 -12.56 -22.66 -3.26
N VAL A 47 -13.71 -22.13 -3.68
CA VAL A 47 -14.02 -20.69 -3.57
C VAL A 47 -13.79 -20.20 -2.13
N LYS A 48 -14.34 -20.90 -1.13
CA LYS A 48 -14.11 -20.55 0.29
C LYS A 48 -12.63 -20.56 0.68
N GLY A 49 -11.87 -21.52 0.17
CA GLY A 49 -10.41 -21.60 0.37
C GLY A 49 -9.68 -20.38 -0.20
N GLN A 50 -10.03 -19.92 -1.40
CA GLN A 50 -9.43 -18.72 -2.00
C GLN A 50 -9.71 -17.46 -1.16
N TRP A 51 -10.95 -17.31 -0.67
CA TRP A 51 -11.32 -16.19 0.19
C TRP A 51 -10.57 -16.19 1.52
N LEU A 52 -10.47 -17.35 2.18
CA LEU A 52 -9.68 -17.50 3.41
C LEU A 52 -8.20 -17.25 3.16
N TRP A 53 -7.67 -17.69 2.02
CA TRP A 53 -6.28 -17.47 1.63
C TRP A 53 -5.96 -15.98 1.49
N VAL A 54 -6.76 -15.26 0.71
CA VAL A 54 -6.57 -13.81 0.50
C VAL A 54 -6.69 -13.04 1.82
N ALA A 55 -7.66 -13.39 2.67
CA ALA A 55 -7.82 -12.77 3.99
C ALA A 55 -6.63 -13.08 4.92
N GLY A 56 -6.17 -14.34 4.94
CA GLY A 56 -5.02 -14.78 5.72
C GLY A 56 -3.73 -14.11 5.28
N ALA A 57 -3.49 -14.01 3.97
CA ALA A 57 -2.35 -13.31 3.39
C ALA A 57 -2.37 -11.81 3.74
N ALA A 58 -3.54 -11.17 3.70
CA ALA A 58 -3.69 -9.77 4.12
C ALA A 58 -3.35 -9.59 5.61
N ALA A 59 -3.84 -10.47 6.49
CA ALA A 59 -3.51 -10.44 7.91
C ALA A 59 -2.01 -10.67 8.17
N ALA A 60 -1.38 -11.60 7.44
CA ALA A 60 0.05 -11.86 7.50
C ALA A 60 0.86 -10.61 7.09
N ASN A 61 0.49 -9.94 6.00
CA ASN A 61 1.13 -8.69 5.55
C ASN A 61 1.08 -7.59 6.62
N VAL A 62 -0.06 -7.43 7.31
CA VAL A 62 -0.18 -6.49 8.44
C VAL A 62 0.77 -6.87 9.58
N GLY A 63 0.80 -8.15 9.96
CA GLY A 63 1.69 -8.66 11.01
C GLY A 63 3.17 -8.42 10.70
N ILE A 64 3.59 -8.72 9.47
CA ILE A 64 4.96 -8.53 8.98
C ILE A 64 5.31 -7.04 8.92
N ALA A 65 4.39 -6.18 8.45
CA ALA A 65 4.59 -4.73 8.44
C ALA A 65 4.82 -4.19 9.85
N ILE A 66 4.01 -4.60 10.83
CA ILE A 66 4.18 -4.21 12.24
C ILE A 66 5.53 -4.69 12.77
N ALA A 67 5.91 -5.94 12.48
CA ALA A 67 7.20 -6.51 12.89
C ALA A 67 8.38 -5.72 12.30
N LEU A 68 8.31 -5.35 11.01
CA LEU A 68 9.30 -4.52 10.33
C LEU A 68 9.38 -3.12 10.96
N MET A 69 8.25 -2.47 11.22
CA MET A 69 8.21 -1.14 11.84
C MET A 69 8.74 -1.14 13.27
N ARG A 70 8.58 -2.25 13.99
CA ARG A 70 9.11 -2.45 15.35
C ARG A 70 10.55 -2.95 15.38
N GLY A 71 11.15 -3.25 14.23
CA GLY A 71 12.53 -3.73 14.13
C GLY A 71 12.73 -5.12 14.71
N TRP A 72 11.71 -5.98 14.67
CA TRP A 72 11.80 -7.34 15.18
C TRP A 72 12.69 -8.21 14.28
N SER A 73 13.57 -9.02 14.88
CA SER A 73 14.55 -9.85 14.17
C SER A 73 13.91 -10.87 13.23
N TRP A 74 12.73 -11.38 13.59
CA TRP A 74 11.98 -12.37 12.83
C TRP A 74 11.15 -11.78 11.68
N ALA A 75 11.11 -10.44 11.53
CA ALA A 75 10.35 -9.78 10.46
C ALA A 75 10.88 -10.11 9.05
N LYS A 76 12.21 -10.12 8.88
CA LYS A 76 12.86 -10.46 7.61
C LYS A 76 12.59 -11.91 7.20
N PRO A 77 12.90 -12.95 8.01
CA PRO A 77 12.65 -14.33 7.61
C PRO A 77 11.16 -14.60 7.37
N LEU A 78 10.25 -13.98 8.12
CA LEU A 78 8.81 -14.08 7.84
C LEU A 78 8.41 -13.50 6.49
N LEU A 79 8.99 -12.37 6.09
CA LEU A 79 8.72 -11.76 4.79
C LEU A 79 9.11 -12.72 3.66
N PHE A 80 10.29 -13.37 3.74
CA PHE A 80 10.71 -14.38 2.78
C PHE A 80 9.82 -15.63 2.81
N ALA A 81 9.47 -16.12 4.00
CA ALA A 81 8.59 -17.28 4.14
C ALA A 81 7.20 -16.98 3.56
N SER A 82 6.66 -15.78 3.81
CA SER A 82 5.37 -15.37 3.27
C SER A 82 5.39 -15.27 1.75
N LEU A 83 6.47 -14.74 1.15
CA LEU A 83 6.65 -14.75 -0.30
C LEU A 83 6.66 -16.19 -0.83
N ALA A 84 7.53 -17.05 -0.29
CA ALA A 84 7.68 -18.43 -0.74
C ALA A 84 6.37 -19.24 -0.61
N VAL A 85 5.62 -19.05 0.47
CA VAL A 85 4.34 -19.72 0.70
C VAL A 85 3.27 -19.22 -0.28
N ASN A 86 3.15 -17.91 -0.51
CA ASN A 86 2.16 -17.38 -1.45
C ASN A 86 2.44 -17.82 -2.90
N GLU A 87 3.69 -17.74 -3.34
CA GLU A 87 4.08 -18.15 -4.68
C GLU A 87 4.02 -19.67 -4.86
N GLY A 88 4.43 -20.43 -3.83
CA GLY A 88 4.30 -21.88 -3.82
C GLY A 88 2.85 -22.32 -3.94
N VAL A 89 1.94 -21.73 -3.14
CA VAL A 89 0.50 -22.02 -3.26
C VAL A 89 -0.01 -21.61 -4.64
N GLY A 90 0.40 -20.45 -5.18
CA GLY A 90 0.08 -20.05 -6.54
C GLY A 90 0.47 -21.11 -7.57
N LEU A 91 1.72 -21.58 -7.54
CA LEU A 91 2.26 -22.61 -8.44
C LEU A 91 1.52 -23.95 -8.37
N PHE A 92 1.12 -24.39 -7.17
CA PHE A 92 0.46 -25.70 -7.00
C PHE A 92 -1.05 -25.66 -7.19
N THR A 93 -1.65 -24.47 -7.14
CA THR A 93 -3.12 -24.34 -7.18
C THR A 93 -3.63 -23.64 -8.41
N SER A 94 -2.80 -22.92 -9.15
CA SER A 94 -3.23 -22.11 -10.28
C SER A 94 -2.82 -22.76 -11.59
N GLU A 95 -3.78 -23.04 -12.47
CA GLU A 95 -3.55 -23.52 -13.84
C GLU A 95 -3.25 -22.36 -14.81
N ILE A 96 -2.57 -21.33 -14.31
CA ILE A 96 -2.30 -20.10 -15.05
C ILE A 96 -0.94 -20.20 -15.74
N ASP A 97 -0.80 -19.53 -16.88
CA ASP A 97 0.45 -19.40 -17.62
C ASP A 97 1.61 -18.90 -16.73
N VAL A 98 2.82 -19.41 -16.98
CA VAL A 98 4.07 -19.11 -16.27
C VAL A 98 4.32 -17.61 -16.21
N LEU A 99 3.96 -16.89 -17.29
CA LEU A 99 4.08 -15.44 -17.35
C LEU A 99 3.30 -14.72 -16.23
N SER A 100 2.10 -15.21 -15.89
CA SER A 100 1.27 -14.62 -14.83
C SER A 100 1.87 -14.86 -13.44
N ILE A 101 2.50 -16.01 -13.24
CA ILE A 101 3.19 -16.37 -11.99
C ILE A 101 4.43 -15.51 -11.81
N LEU A 102 5.26 -15.38 -12.85
CA LEU A 102 6.46 -14.53 -12.82
C LEU A 102 6.11 -13.07 -12.55
N LEU A 103 5.02 -12.59 -13.13
CA LEU A 103 4.55 -11.24 -12.91
C LEU A 103 4.07 -11.06 -11.45
N GLY A 104 3.43 -12.08 -10.86
CA GLY A 104 2.96 -12.06 -9.46
C GLY A 104 4.13 -12.02 -8.49
N LEU A 105 5.13 -12.86 -8.74
CA LEU A 105 6.40 -12.87 -8.04
C LEU A 105 7.10 -11.51 -8.12
N ALA A 106 7.14 -10.87 -9.30
CA ALA A 106 7.76 -9.56 -9.47
C ALA A 106 7.08 -8.48 -8.58
N PHE A 107 5.75 -8.51 -8.49
CA PHE A 107 5.00 -7.62 -7.60
C PHE A 107 5.28 -7.92 -6.13
N ALA A 108 5.23 -9.19 -5.72
CA ALA A 108 5.40 -9.61 -4.34
C ALA A 108 6.86 -9.47 -3.84
N ALA A 109 7.84 -9.50 -4.74
CA ALA A 109 9.26 -9.34 -4.42
C ALA A 109 9.65 -7.90 -4.08
N ALA A 110 8.86 -6.88 -4.47
CA ALA A 110 9.18 -5.47 -4.23
C ALA A 110 9.54 -5.14 -2.75
N PRO A 111 8.71 -5.47 -1.73
CA PRO A 111 9.07 -5.24 -0.33
C PRO A 111 10.31 -6.05 0.10
N VAL A 112 10.54 -7.24 -0.48
CA VAL A 112 11.71 -8.07 -0.18
C VAL A 112 12.98 -7.41 -0.66
N ILE A 113 13.00 -6.94 -1.91
CA ILE A 113 14.12 -6.23 -2.52
C ILE A 113 14.47 -4.98 -1.69
N MET A 114 13.47 -4.20 -1.29
CA MET A 114 13.68 -3.01 -0.44
C MET A 114 14.35 -3.36 0.90
N VAL A 115 13.97 -4.46 1.53
CA VAL A 115 14.55 -4.92 2.80
C VAL A 115 15.96 -5.47 2.61
N VAL A 116 16.24 -6.17 1.50
CA VAL A 116 17.58 -6.68 1.17
C VAL A 116 18.56 -5.55 0.87
N LEU A 117 18.13 -4.56 0.09
CA LEU A 117 18.93 -3.38 -0.25
C LEU A 117 19.13 -2.42 0.93
N SER A 118 18.39 -2.60 2.03
CA SER A 118 18.57 -1.79 3.22
C SER A 118 19.86 -2.15 3.94
N ARG A 119 20.69 -1.14 4.24
CA ARG A 119 21.90 -1.32 5.07
C ARG A 119 21.52 -1.94 6.43
N PRO A 120 22.38 -2.78 7.04
CA PRO A 120 22.15 -3.31 8.38
C PRO A 120 21.82 -2.16 9.32
N ALA A 121 20.62 -2.16 9.88
CA ALA A 121 20.24 -1.15 10.86
C ALA A 121 21.14 -1.37 12.08
N ALA A 122 21.86 -0.32 12.51
CA ALA A 122 22.51 -0.34 13.80
C ALA A 122 21.46 -0.68 14.87
N PRO A 123 21.78 -1.52 15.87
CA PRO A 123 20.83 -1.84 16.94
C PRO A 123 20.30 -0.53 17.51
N SER A 124 18.98 -0.38 17.51
CA SER A 124 18.34 0.82 18.06
C SER A 124 18.61 0.84 19.56
N PRO A 125 19.41 1.76 20.13
CA PRO A 125 19.33 2.04 21.54
C PRO A 125 17.88 2.32 21.89
N GLY A 126 17.45 1.80 23.04
CA GLY A 126 16.05 1.68 23.44
C GLY A 126 15.25 2.94 23.15
N THR A 127 14.00 2.74 22.72
CA THR A 127 13.03 3.83 22.54
C THR A 127 13.09 4.76 23.74
N ALA A 128 13.62 5.98 23.54
CA ALA A 128 13.51 7.04 24.53
C ALA A 128 12.05 7.08 24.98
N ARG A 129 11.80 7.03 26.30
CA ARG A 129 10.44 6.98 26.85
C ARG A 129 9.71 8.27 26.44
N ILE A 130 8.97 8.20 25.34
CA ILE A 130 8.05 9.25 24.93
C ILE A 130 6.94 9.27 25.99
N GLY A 131 6.66 10.43 26.58
CA GLY A 131 5.55 10.56 27.53
C GLY A 131 4.23 10.07 26.93
N ARG A 132 3.37 9.44 27.73
CA ARG A 132 2.11 8.79 27.28
C ARG A 132 1.25 9.69 26.38
N ARG A 133 1.17 10.99 26.69
CA ARG A 133 0.44 11.99 25.90
C ARG A 133 1.06 12.23 24.52
N ALA A 134 2.39 12.33 24.43
CA ALA A 134 3.09 12.50 23.16
C ALA A 134 3.01 11.22 22.29
N ALA A 135 3.04 10.03 22.92
CA ALA A 135 2.82 8.76 22.24
C ALA A 135 1.39 8.66 21.67
N ALA A 136 0.39 9.04 22.46
CA ALA A 136 -1.02 9.06 22.02
C ALA A 136 -1.24 10.05 20.86
N ARG A 137 -0.71 11.28 20.95
CA ARG A 137 -0.77 12.27 19.87
C ARG A 137 -0.13 11.75 18.58
N ARG A 138 1.04 11.12 18.68
CA ARG A 138 1.71 10.52 17.52
C ARG A 138 0.89 9.40 16.89
N ALA A 139 0.28 8.53 17.71
CA ALA A 139 -0.58 7.45 17.22
C ALA A 139 -1.82 7.99 16.48
N ILE A 140 -2.47 9.01 17.04
CA ILE A 140 -3.64 9.67 16.41
C ILE A 140 -3.23 10.30 15.07
N GLY A 141 -2.13 11.07 15.05
CA GLY A 141 -1.65 11.70 13.82
C GLY A 141 -1.27 10.70 12.72
N LEU A 142 -0.60 9.60 13.10
CA LEU A 142 -0.34 8.49 12.17
C LEU A 142 -1.63 7.82 11.68
N GLY A 143 -2.64 7.71 12.55
CA GLY A 143 -3.97 7.25 12.17
C GLY A 143 -4.60 8.14 11.10
N CYS A 144 -4.52 9.46 11.23
CA CYS A 144 -4.96 10.41 10.21
C CYS A 144 -4.19 10.23 8.89
N TYR A 145 -2.86 10.02 8.95
CA TYR A 145 -2.06 9.82 7.74
C TYR A 145 -2.47 8.56 6.99
N TRP A 146 -2.71 7.45 7.71
CA TRP A 146 -3.18 6.21 7.12
C TRP A 146 -4.61 6.30 6.61
N ALA A 147 -5.50 7.02 7.30
CA ALA A 147 -6.84 7.30 6.81
C ALA A 147 -6.79 8.09 5.50
N ALA A 148 -5.96 9.13 5.42
CA ALA A 148 -5.74 9.90 4.20
C ALA A 148 -5.15 9.02 3.08
N ALA A 149 -4.14 8.20 3.40
CA ALA A 149 -3.53 7.28 2.44
C ALA A 149 -4.56 6.29 1.89
N PHE A 150 -5.47 5.79 2.73
CA PHE A 150 -6.55 4.89 2.31
C PHE A 150 -7.56 5.59 1.39
N VAL A 151 -7.94 6.84 1.70
CA VAL A 151 -8.81 7.65 0.82
C VAL A 151 -8.13 7.85 -0.54
N LEU A 152 -6.87 8.28 -0.55
CA LEU A 152 -6.09 8.47 -1.78
C LEU A 152 -5.97 7.15 -2.56
N PHE A 153 -5.70 6.03 -1.88
CA PHE A 153 -5.64 4.71 -2.50
C PHE A 153 -6.96 4.35 -3.21
N VAL A 154 -8.10 4.53 -2.54
CA VAL A 154 -9.43 4.23 -3.10
C VAL A 154 -9.73 5.13 -4.29
N VAL A 155 -9.46 6.44 -4.18
CA VAL A 155 -9.73 7.43 -5.22
C VAL A 155 -8.88 7.18 -6.45
N LEU A 156 -7.57 6.96 -6.28
CA LEU A 156 -6.65 6.78 -7.40
C LEU A 156 -6.83 5.42 -8.09
N THR A 157 -7.17 4.36 -7.36
CA THR A 157 -7.52 3.07 -7.98
C THR A 157 -8.87 3.13 -8.70
N ALA A 158 -9.84 3.91 -8.20
CA ALA A 158 -11.11 4.13 -8.89
C ALA A 158 -10.93 4.97 -10.16
N LEU A 159 -10.09 6.02 -10.11
CA LEU A 159 -9.72 6.84 -11.26
C LEU A 159 -9.05 5.97 -12.33
N PHE A 160 -8.05 5.18 -11.94
CA PHE A 160 -7.34 4.26 -12.83
C PHE A 160 -8.29 3.30 -13.57
N GLY A 161 -9.22 2.67 -12.83
CA GLY A 161 -10.18 1.73 -13.39
C GLY A 161 -11.42 2.35 -14.03
N ALA A 162 -11.48 3.68 -14.19
CA ALA A 162 -12.65 4.42 -14.69
C ALA A 162 -13.97 4.11 -13.95
N ASN A 163 -13.90 3.68 -12.68
CA ASN A 163 -15.03 3.23 -11.86
C ASN A 163 -15.61 4.35 -10.98
N THR A 164 -15.44 5.61 -11.36
CA THR A 164 -16.04 6.74 -10.64
C THR A 164 -17.57 6.69 -10.78
N PRO A 165 -18.34 7.00 -9.71
CA PRO A 165 -19.78 6.83 -9.72
C PRO A 165 -20.43 7.62 -10.89
N PRO A 166 -21.46 7.06 -11.56
CA PRO A 166 -22.05 7.58 -12.81
C PRO A 166 -22.76 8.94 -12.69
N ARG A 167 -22.58 9.67 -11.58
CA ARG A 167 -23.14 11.01 -11.32
C ARG A 167 -22.10 12.03 -10.88
N ALA A 168 -20.81 11.69 -10.85
CA ALA A 168 -19.76 12.68 -10.66
C ALA A 168 -19.55 13.43 -11.98
N THR A 169 -20.26 14.54 -12.16
CA THR A 169 -19.98 15.54 -13.20
C THR A 169 -18.51 15.95 -13.10
N GLY A 170 -17.70 15.58 -14.11
CA GLY A 170 -16.26 15.87 -14.18
C GLY A 170 -15.40 14.86 -13.41
N SER A 171 -14.92 13.83 -14.10
CA SER A 171 -14.07 12.75 -13.56
C SER A 171 -12.81 13.25 -12.83
N GLU A 172 -12.28 14.41 -13.22
CA GLU A 172 -11.11 15.03 -12.60
C GLU A 172 -11.46 15.91 -11.39
N ALA A 173 -12.55 16.67 -11.46
CA ALA A 173 -12.98 17.57 -10.39
C ALA A 173 -13.40 16.80 -9.12
N GLY A 174 -14.07 15.66 -9.30
CA GLY A 174 -14.45 14.78 -8.20
C GLY A 174 -13.24 14.13 -7.52
N ALA A 175 -12.28 13.60 -8.29
CA ALA A 175 -11.06 13.02 -7.74
C ALA A 175 -10.22 14.08 -7.00
N GLY A 176 -10.10 15.28 -7.56
CA GLY A 176 -9.40 16.40 -6.94
C GLY A 176 -9.95 16.79 -5.56
N LEU A 177 -11.28 16.82 -5.40
CA LEU A 177 -11.91 17.11 -4.10
C LEU A 177 -11.50 16.08 -3.03
N PHE A 178 -11.52 14.79 -3.35
CA PHE A 178 -11.13 13.75 -2.40
C PHE A 178 -9.61 13.76 -2.12
N VAL A 179 -8.79 14.11 -3.11
CA VAL A 179 -7.34 14.30 -2.88
C VAL A 179 -7.11 15.47 -1.92
N ILE A 180 -7.75 16.61 -2.15
CA ILE A 180 -7.65 17.79 -1.26
C ILE A 180 -8.14 17.44 0.14
N ALA A 181 -9.27 16.74 0.27
CA ALA A 181 -9.79 16.30 1.56
C ALA A 181 -8.81 15.37 2.29
N ALA A 182 -8.18 14.43 1.58
CA ALA A 182 -7.16 13.56 2.16
C ALA A 182 -5.92 14.35 2.60
N LEU A 183 -5.46 15.31 1.81
CA LEU A 183 -4.35 16.19 2.20
C LEU A 183 -4.70 17.05 3.42
N ALA A 184 -5.94 17.52 3.55
CA ALA A 184 -6.42 18.22 4.73
C ALA A 184 -6.42 17.32 5.98
N ILE A 185 -6.78 16.04 5.84
CA ILE A 185 -6.69 15.04 6.91
C ILE A 185 -5.22 14.82 7.32
N MET A 186 -4.29 14.75 6.36
CA MET A 186 -2.85 14.70 6.67
C MET A 186 -2.40 15.98 7.40
N LEU A 187 -2.85 17.15 6.99
CA LEU A 187 -2.55 18.41 7.67
C LEU A 187 -3.02 18.39 9.14
N ALA A 188 -4.26 17.95 9.38
CA ALA A 188 -4.80 17.78 10.73
C ALA A 188 -3.98 16.78 11.54
N GLY A 189 -3.60 15.64 10.95
CA GLY A 189 -2.73 14.65 11.58
C GLY A 189 -1.37 15.23 11.99
N GLY A 190 -0.78 16.06 11.12
CA GLY A 190 0.50 16.71 11.38
C GLY A 190 0.43 17.71 12.54
N ALA A 191 -0.66 18.49 12.61
CA ALA A 191 -0.94 19.39 13.73
C ALA A 191 -1.08 18.62 15.06
N VAL A 192 -1.69 17.44 15.04
CA VAL A 192 -1.80 16.57 16.23
C VAL A 192 -0.43 16.06 16.68
N ILE A 193 0.47 15.67 15.76
CA ILE A 193 1.84 15.22 16.09
C ILE A 193 2.64 16.33 16.79
N GLY A 194 2.50 17.57 16.32
CA GLY A 194 3.03 18.77 16.98
C GLY A 194 4.47 19.14 16.63
N THR A 195 5.31 18.19 16.21
CA THR A 195 6.67 18.49 15.71
C THR A 195 6.70 18.44 14.19
N PHE A 196 6.95 19.60 13.55
CA PHE A 196 6.93 19.72 12.09
C PHE A 196 7.86 18.73 11.39
N ALA A 197 9.12 18.60 11.83
CA ALA A 197 10.08 17.69 11.20
C ALA A 197 9.60 16.23 11.21
N VAL A 198 9.03 15.77 12.33
CA VAL A 198 8.48 14.40 12.45
C VAL A 198 7.22 14.25 11.60
N ALA A 199 6.32 15.22 11.67
CA ALA A 199 5.08 15.23 10.90
C ALA A 199 5.35 15.22 9.38
N ALA A 200 6.26 16.08 8.91
CA ALA A 200 6.66 16.18 7.51
C ALA A 200 7.34 14.90 7.03
N ARG A 201 8.22 14.31 7.84
CA ARG A 201 8.90 13.04 7.51
C ARG A 201 7.92 11.87 7.40
N GLU A 202 7.01 11.71 8.36
CA GLU A 202 6.03 10.62 8.32
C GLU A 202 5.04 10.83 7.14
N ALA A 203 4.66 12.08 6.84
CA ALA A 203 3.84 12.40 5.67
C ALA A 203 4.58 12.10 4.36
N ALA A 204 5.86 12.46 4.28
CA ALA A 204 6.74 12.15 3.16
C ALA A 204 6.84 10.66 2.90
N LEU A 205 7.05 9.84 3.94
CA LEU A 205 7.12 8.39 3.81
C LEU A 205 5.82 7.82 3.23
N VAL A 206 4.66 8.29 3.70
CA VAL A 206 3.35 7.90 3.17
C VAL A 206 3.20 8.33 1.71
N LEU A 207 3.50 9.59 1.40
CA LEU A 207 3.37 10.19 0.07
C LEU A 207 4.40 9.69 -0.94
N ILE A 208 5.51 9.09 -0.52
CA ILE A 208 6.44 8.38 -1.41
C ILE A 208 5.97 6.95 -1.62
N SER A 209 5.57 6.27 -0.54
CA SER A 209 5.21 4.86 -0.56
C SER A 209 3.91 4.61 -1.33
N LEU A 210 2.89 5.44 -1.13
CA LEU A 210 1.58 5.31 -1.77
C LEU A 210 1.66 5.36 -3.30
N PRO A 211 2.22 6.43 -3.93
CA PRO A 211 2.30 6.47 -5.38
C PRO A 211 3.24 5.42 -5.95
N SER A 212 4.36 5.13 -5.28
CA SER A 212 5.27 4.05 -5.72
C SER A 212 4.55 2.70 -5.74
N TYR A 213 3.81 2.38 -4.68
CA TYR A 213 2.98 1.17 -4.63
C TYR A 213 1.90 1.16 -5.71
N LEU A 214 1.19 2.29 -5.88
CA LEU A 214 0.11 2.40 -6.86
C LEU A 214 0.60 2.25 -8.30
N ILE A 215 1.78 2.75 -8.64
CA ILE A 215 2.38 2.52 -9.97
C ILE A 215 2.54 1.02 -10.21
N VAL A 216 3.18 0.31 -9.27
CA VAL A 216 3.40 -1.14 -9.40
C VAL A 216 2.06 -1.88 -9.43
N TYR A 217 1.10 -1.50 -8.58
CA TYR A 217 -0.24 -2.09 -8.52
C TYR A 217 -1.05 -1.88 -9.81
N CYS A 218 -0.99 -0.68 -10.40
CA CYS A 218 -1.69 -0.37 -11.66
C CYS A 218 -1.06 -1.14 -12.83
N ILE A 219 0.27 -1.23 -12.89
CA ILE A 219 0.98 -2.00 -13.92
C ILE A 219 0.61 -3.48 -13.80
N TRP A 220 0.68 -4.03 -12.58
CA TRP A 220 0.25 -5.39 -12.28
C TRP A 220 -1.20 -5.63 -12.74
N THR A 221 -2.13 -4.79 -12.28
CA THR A 221 -3.56 -4.92 -12.62
C THR A 221 -3.81 -4.85 -14.14
N TYR A 222 -3.15 -3.91 -14.83
CA TYR A 222 -3.23 -3.77 -16.28
C TYR A 222 -2.79 -5.05 -17.00
N LEU A 223 -1.60 -5.55 -16.66
CA LEU A 223 -1.03 -6.73 -17.30
C LEU A 223 -1.83 -7.98 -16.98
N SER A 224 -2.20 -8.22 -15.71
CA SER A 224 -3.00 -9.38 -15.31
C SER A 224 -4.36 -9.39 -16.01
N LEU A 225 -5.06 -8.26 -16.09
CA LEU A 225 -6.37 -8.20 -16.76
C LEU A 225 -6.26 -8.37 -18.27
N LYS A 226 -5.21 -7.85 -18.90
CA LYS A 226 -4.95 -8.07 -20.33
C LYS A 226 -4.58 -9.52 -20.65
N LEU A 227 -3.86 -10.19 -19.75
CA LEU A 227 -3.52 -11.60 -19.90
C LEU A 227 -4.75 -12.51 -19.74
N VAL A 228 -5.57 -12.27 -18.70
CA VAL A 228 -6.73 -13.12 -18.40
C VAL A 228 -7.93 -12.82 -19.32
N TYR A 229 -8.15 -11.55 -19.67
CA TYR A 229 -9.30 -11.10 -20.48
C TYR A 229 -8.84 -10.23 -21.67
N PRO A 230 -8.12 -10.80 -22.65
CA PRO A 230 -7.48 -10.03 -23.73
C PRO A 230 -8.47 -9.33 -24.67
N LYS A 231 -9.67 -9.90 -24.83
CA LYS A 231 -10.71 -9.38 -25.72
C LYS A 231 -11.62 -8.32 -25.08
N HIS A 232 -11.50 -8.10 -23.76
CA HIS A 232 -12.33 -7.13 -23.07
C HIS A 232 -11.81 -5.69 -23.33
N PRO A 233 -12.69 -4.72 -23.67
CA PRO A 233 -12.31 -3.34 -23.93
C PRO A 233 -12.06 -2.60 -22.61
N TRP A 234 -10.97 -2.95 -21.91
CA TRP A 234 -10.57 -2.25 -20.70
C TRP A 234 -10.19 -0.79 -21.00
N HIS A 235 -10.79 0.15 -20.28
CA HIS A 235 -10.48 1.56 -20.35
C HIS A 235 -9.75 2.02 -19.07
N PHE A 236 -8.42 2.02 -19.10
CA PHE A 236 -7.59 2.49 -18.00
C PHE A 236 -7.21 3.95 -18.17
N GLN A 237 -7.36 4.78 -17.14
CA GLN A 237 -7.04 6.21 -17.19
C GLN A 237 -5.61 6.50 -16.70
N TRP A 238 -4.61 6.09 -17.49
CA TRP A 238 -3.20 6.27 -17.14
C TRP A 238 -2.78 7.74 -17.02
N ASP A 239 -3.21 8.62 -17.92
CA ASP A 239 -2.77 10.01 -17.94
C ASP A 239 -3.24 10.76 -16.68
N ALA A 240 -4.54 10.70 -16.40
CA ALA A 240 -5.13 11.31 -15.22
C ALA A 240 -4.55 10.73 -13.92
N THR A 241 -4.39 9.41 -13.85
CA THR A 241 -3.84 8.75 -12.65
C THR A 241 -2.36 9.08 -12.48
N GLY A 242 -1.57 9.05 -13.55
CA GLY A 242 -0.14 9.31 -13.55
C GLY A 242 0.20 10.72 -13.09
N MET A 243 -0.57 11.72 -13.50
CA MET A 243 -0.41 13.09 -13.04
C MET A 243 -0.55 13.21 -11.52
N TRP A 244 -1.60 12.63 -10.93
CA TRP A 244 -1.78 12.64 -9.47
C TRP A 244 -0.68 11.89 -8.74
N LEU A 245 -0.25 10.73 -9.26
CA LEU A 245 0.84 9.94 -8.67
C LEU A 245 2.15 10.73 -8.67
N ALA A 246 2.46 11.44 -9.76
CA ALA A 246 3.64 12.29 -9.87
C ALA A 246 3.58 13.47 -8.90
N MET A 247 2.44 14.18 -8.81
CA MET A 247 2.25 15.30 -7.89
C MET A 247 2.42 14.87 -6.43
N LEU A 248 1.79 13.77 -6.03
CA LEU A 248 1.91 13.24 -4.66
C LEU A 248 3.34 12.77 -4.36
N GLY A 249 3.99 12.09 -5.31
CA GLY A 249 5.38 11.63 -5.18
C GLY A 249 6.34 12.80 -5.02
N MET A 250 6.26 13.82 -5.89
CA MET A 250 7.06 15.05 -5.79
C MET A 250 6.82 15.76 -4.46
N GLY A 251 5.56 15.89 -4.02
CA GLY A 251 5.22 16.44 -2.71
C GLY A 251 5.85 15.65 -1.56
N GLY A 252 5.83 14.32 -1.63
CA GLY A 252 6.48 13.44 -0.67
C GLY A 252 8.00 13.64 -0.59
N PHE A 253 8.70 13.65 -1.73
CA PHE A 253 10.14 13.93 -1.77
C PHE A 253 10.48 15.34 -1.29
N GLY A 254 9.70 16.35 -1.65
CA GLY A 254 9.86 17.72 -1.17
C GLY A 254 9.71 17.84 0.34
N LEU A 255 8.71 17.17 0.92
CA LEU A 255 8.52 17.11 2.38
C LEU A 255 9.67 16.38 3.08
N MET A 256 10.22 15.32 2.47
CA MET A 256 11.39 14.63 3.00
C MET A 256 12.60 15.56 3.05
N ALA A 257 12.90 16.24 1.94
CA ALA A 257 14.01 17.18 1.85
C ALA A 257 13.89 18.33 2.86
N MET A 258 12.68 18.89 3.04
CA MET A 258 12.42 19.93 4.05
C MET A 258 12.60 19.42 5.48
N ALA A 259 12.16 18.19 5.76
CA ALA A 259 12.33 17.57 7.08
C ALA A 259 13.82 17.34 7.39
N GLU A 260 14.60 16.89 6.42
CA GLU A 260 16.05 16.67 6.57
C GLU A 260 16.81 17.98 6.74
N TRP A 261 16.47 19.02 5.97
CA TRP A 261 17.09 20.34 6.07
C TRP A 261 16.88 20.95 7.47
N ARG A 262 15.64 20.90 8.00
CA ARG A 262 15.34 21.40 9.35
C ARG A 262 15.93 20.57 10.48
N GLU A 263 16.29 19.31 10.25
CA GLU A 263 17.02 18.50 11.23
C GLU A 263 18.53 18.81 11.23
N ALA A 264 19.05 19.47 10.18
CA ALA A 264 20.46 19.81 10.01
C ALA A 264 20.81 21.23 10.51
N THR A 265 19.82 22.12 10.59
CA THR A 265 19.89 23.48 11.18
C THR A 265 19.45 23.49 12.63
#